data_AF-A0A962WJM9-F1
#
_entry.id   AF-A0A962WJM9-F1
#
_cell.length_a   1.000
_cell.length_b   1.000
_cell.length_c   1.000
_cell.angle_alpha   90.00
_cell.angle_beta   90.00
_cell.angle_gamma   90.00
#
_symmetry.space_group_name_H-M   'P 1'
#
loop_
_entity.id
_entity.type
_entity.pdbx_description
1 polymer ?
#
loop_
_entity_poly.entity_id
_entity_poly.type
_entity_poly.pdbx_seq_one_letter_code
_entity_poly.pdbx_strand_id
1 'polypeptide(L)'
;MSIGTWHLRGHAWRGGTRRERRHGNRARGNLTRFGGGFALILLLVGTLASAAVFETRDFDNAEQKARYQRLIFELRCLVCQNQSLADSHADLAQDLRDEVHRMLAAGASDAEVREFMVARYGDFVLYEPPLKATTVVLWTGPAILVLVAAAIVVRRARGGREAAPPLDEAERARLAALVDAERQRHS
;
A
#
# COMPACT_ATOMS: atom_id res chain seq x y z
N MET A 1 36.72 -19.09 44.09
CA MET A 1 35.67 -18.66 43.14
C MET A 1 36.36 -18.03 41.94
N SER A 2 36.27 -18.69 40.78
CA SER A 2 36.87 -18.22 39.53
C SER A 2 35.82 -18.30 38.44
N ILE A 3 35.65 -17.19 37.73
CA ILE A 3 34.71 -16.97 36.63
C ILE A 3 35.43 -17.35 35.34
N GLY A 4 34.80 -18.18 34.51
CA GLY A 4 35.24 -18.51 33.16
C GLY A 4 34.36 -19.65 32.63
N THR A 5 34.00 -19.78 31.37
CA THR A 5 34.38 -19.11 30.12
C THR A 5 33.29 -19.52 29.12
N TRP A 6 32.75 -18.59 28.35
CA TRP A 6 31.80 -18.91 27.28
C TRP A 6 32.57 -19.43 26.06
N HIS A 7 32.37 -20.70 25.69
CA HIS A 7 32.97 -21.29 24.51
C HIS A 7 32.05 -21.15 23.29
N LEU A 8 32.51 -20.35 22.33
CA LEU A 8 32.02 -20.19 20.97
C LEU A 8 32.14 -21.51 20.17
N ARG A 9 31.15 -21.81 19.33
CA ARG A 9 31.31 -22.75 18.21
C ARG A 9 30.73 -22.14 16.94
N GLY A 10 31.61 -21.48 16.18
CA GLY A 10 31.36 -21.08 14.80
C GLY A 10 31.56 -22.27 13.87
N HIS A 11 30.63 -22.45 12.92
CA HIS A 11 30.78 -23.43 11.86
C HIS A 11 31.07 -22.71 10.55
N ALA A 12 32.33 -22.87 10.13
CA ALA A 12 32.93 -22.26 8.97
C ALA A 12 32.32 -22.79 7.65
N TRP A 13 31.98 -21.85 6.77
CA TRP A 13 31.59 -22.09 5.39
C TRP A 13 32.83 -22.47 4.58
N ARG A 14 32.94 -23.75 4.20
CA ARG A 14 34.07 -24.31 3.46
C ARG A 14 33.79 -24.24 1.96
N GLY A 15 34.66 -23.54 1.22
CA GLY A 15 34.58 -23.39 -0.22
C GLY A 15 34.76 -24.70 -1.00
N GLY A 16 34.09 -24.79 -2.14
CA GLY A 16 34.24 -25.85 -3.12
C GLY A 16 34.11 -25.27 -4.53
N THR A 17 35.24 -24.90 -5.13
CA THR A 17 35.34 -24.51 -6.55
C THR A 17 35.26 -25.77 -7.41
N ARG A 18 34.07 -26.13 -7.90
CA ARG A 18 33.94 -27.18 -8.91
C ARG A 18 34.22 -26.60 -10.30
N ARG A 19 35.49 -26.72 -10.66
CA ARG A 19 36.09 -26.49 -11.97
C ARG A 19 35.39 -27.29 -13.07
N GLU A 20 34.85 -26.53 -14.00
CA GLU A 20 34.49 -26.81 -15.39
C GLU A 20 35.34 -27.91 -16.09
N ARG A 21 34.66 -28.89 -16.70
CA ARG A 21 35.22 -29.67 -17.82
C ARG A 21 34.15 -30.12 -18.83
N ARG A 22 34.34 -29.60 -20.04
CA ARG A 22 34.30 -30.26 -21.36
C ARG A 22 32.94 -30.51 -22.03
N HIS A 23 32.63 -29.57 -22.93
CA HIS A 23 32.45 -29.77 -24.37
C HIS A 23 31.88 -31.11 -24.86
N GLY A 24 30.61 -31.05 -25.27
CA GLY A 24 29.99 -31.98 -26.23
C GLY A 24 29.15 -31.19 -27.25
N ASN A 25 29.65 -31.09 -28.47
CA ASN A 25 28.96 -30.86 -29.75
C ASN A 25 27.96 -29.70 -29.90
N ARG A 26 28.52 -28.55 -30.29
CA ARG A 26 28.26 -27.84 -31.56
C ARG A 26 26.99 -28.27 -32.33
N ALA A 27 25.82 -27.76 -31.93
CA ALA A 27 24.71 -27.49 -32.85
C ALA A 27 24.70 -25.99 -33.14
N ARG A 28 25.41 -25.59 -34.20
CA ARG A 28 25.31 -24.24 -34.76
C ARG A 28 23.98 -24.15 -35.51
N GLY A 29 22.88 -23.94 -34.78
CA GLY A 29 21.58 -23.57 -35.34
C GLY A 29 21.41 -22.07 -35.23
N ASN A 30 21.43 -21.37 -36.37
CA ASN A 30 21.18 -19.94 -36.48
C ASN A 30 19.75 -19.60 -35.99
N LEU A 31 19.56 -19.34 -34.70
CA LEU A 31 18.27 -18.95 -34.12
C LEU A 31 18.08 -17.43 -34.01
N THR A 32 18.88 -16.64 -34.74
CA THR A 32 18.82 -15.17 -34.72
C THR A 32 18.18 -14.54 -35.96
N ARG A 33 17.52 -15.32 -36.84
CA ARG A 33 16.93 -14.80 -38.10
C ARG A 33 15.40 -14.80 -38.21
N PHE A 34 14.67 -15.29 -37.22
CA PHE A 34 13.19 -15.31 -37.24
C PHE A 34 12.50 -14.47 -36.15
N GLY A 35 13.26 -13.76 -35.31
CA GLY A 35 12.71 -13.04 -34.14
C GLY A 35 11.95 -11.75 -34.44
N GLY A 36 12.22 -11.07 -35.57
CA GLY A 36 11.61 -9.77 -35.89
C GLY A 36 10.16 -9.87 -36.39
N GLY A 37 9.88 -10.81 -37.29
CA GLY A 37 8.55 -10.97 -37.90
C GLY A 37 7.52 -11.57 -36.94
N PHE A 38 7.92 -12.54 -36.12
CA PHE A 38 7.01 -13.19 -35.17
C PHE A 38 6.61 -12.26 -34.02
N ALA A 39 7.55 -11.40 -33.56
CA ALA A 39 7.25 -10.36 -32.58
C ALA A 39 6.29 -9.29 -33.15
N LEU A 40 6.46 -8.88 -34.41
CA LEU A 40 5.57 -7.91 -35.06
C LEU A 40 4.16 -8.48 -35.31
N ILE A 41 4.07 -9.77 -35.69
CA ILE A 41 2.79 -10.47 -35.88
C ILE A 41 2.07 -10.68 -34.53
N LEU A 42 2.78 -11.05 -33.46
CA LEU A 42 2.21 -11.13 -32.11
C LEU A 42 1.71 -9.77 -31.61
N LEU A 43 2.43 -8.68 -31.92
CA LEU A 43 2.05 -7.32 -31.54
C LEU A 43 0.83 -6.81 -32.33
N LEU A 44 0.71 -7.22 -33.60
CA LEU A 44 -0.46 -6.90 -34.45
C LEU A 44 -1.69 -7.74 -34.13
N VAL A 45 -1.54 -9.01 -33.73
CA VAL A 45 -2.68 -9.86 -33.34
C VAL A 45 -3.23 -9.44 -31.97
N GLY A 46 -2.39 -8.93 -31.07
CA GLY A 46 -2.81 -8.48 -29.74
C GLY A 46 -3.75 -7.27 -29.74
N THR A 47 -3.78 -6.46 -30.80
CA THR A 47 -4.63 -5.24 -30.86
C THR A 47 -6.05 -5.49 -31.38
N LEU A 48 -6.33 -6.66 -31.97
CA LEU A 48 -7.63 -6.97 -32.59
C LEU A 48 -8.66 -7.62 -31.64
N ALA A 49 -8.28 -7.90 -30.38
CA ALA A 49 -9.13 -8.66 -29.46
C ALA A 49 -10.11 -7.81 -28.61
N SER A 50 -10.13 -6.49 -28.73
CA SER A 50 -11.09 -5.65 -27.99
C SER A 50 -12.42 -5.52 -28.73
N ALA A 51 -13.19 -6.61 -28.78
CA ALA A 51 -14.63 -6.50 -29.04
C ALA A 51 -15.31 -6.00 -27.75
N ALA A 52 -15.49 -4.69 -27.63
CA ALA A 52 -16.31 -4.12 -26.57
C ALA A 52 -17.76 -4.56 -26.79
N VAL A 53 -18.26 -5.46 -25.94
CA VAL A 53 -19.69 -5.79 -25.90
C VAL A 53 -20.38 -4.61 -25.22
N PHE A 54 -21.06 -3.78 -26.03
CA PHE A 54 -21.91 -2.73 -25.51
C PHE A 54 -23.21 -3.36 -25.01
N GLU A 55 -23.37 -3.41 -23.68
CA GLU A 55 -24.60 -3.84 -23.04
C GLU A 55 -25.69 -2.77 -23.28
N THR A 56 -26.53 -2.96 -24.31
CA THR A 56 -27.66 -2.08 -24.56
C THR A 56 -28.80 -2.44 -23.62
N ARG A 57 -28.90 -1.73 -22.49
CA ARG A 57 -30.08 -1.81 -21.60
C ARG A 57 -31.16 -0.83 -22.04
N ASP A 58 -32.40 -1.29 -21.97
CA ASP A 58 -33.58 -0.45 -22.18
C ASP A 58 -33.87 0.36 -20.92
N PHE A 59 -34.17 1.64 -21.10
CA PHE A 59 -34.55 2.56 -20.02
C PHE A 59 -35.82 3.29 -20.43
N ASP A 60 -36.71 3.53 -19.46
CA ASP A 60 -38.00 4.19 -19.71
C ASP A 60 -37.80 5.66 -20.13
N ASN A 61 -36.76 6.30 -19.62
CA ASN A 61 -36.42 7.68 -19.94
C ASN A 61 -34.93 7.99 -19.74
N ALA A 62 -34.50 9.16 -20.22
CA ALA A 62 -33.11 9.61 -20.13
C ALA A 62 -32.64 9.82 -18.68
N GLU A 63 -33.56 10.16 -17.76
CA GLU A 63 -33.24 10.34 -16.35
C GLU A 63 -32.88 9.01 -15.68
N GLN A 64 -33.65 7.94 -15.91
CA GLN A 64 -33.39 6.60 -15.41
C GLN A 64 -32.04 6.07 -15.91
N LYS A 65 -31.72 6.31 -17.20
CA LYS A 65 -30.39 5.99 -17.75
C LYS A 65 -29.28 6.76 -17.03
N ALA A 66 -29.45 8.06 -16.79
CA ALA A 66 -28.46 8.87 -16.09
C ALA A 66 -28.26 8.43 -14.63
N ARG A 67 -29.35 8.06 -13.93
CA ARG A 67 -29.33 7.49 -12.58
C ARG A 67 -28.59 6.16 -12.54
N TYR A 68 -28.92 5.25 -13.46
CA TYR A 68 -28.23 3.97 -13.62
C TYR A 68 -26.72 4.16 -13.81
N GLN A 69 -26.31 5.01 -14.76
CA GLN A 69 -24.90 5.29 -15.04
C GLN A 69 -24.18 5.79 -13.79
N ARG A 70 -24.78 6.70 -13.04
CA ARG A 70 -24.20 7.22 -11.79
C ARG A 70 -24.02 6.11 -10.75
N LEU A 71 -25.05 5.30 -10.52
CA LEU A 71 -25.01 4.21 -9.53
C LEU A 71 -23.92 3.18 -9.84
N ILE A 72 -23.76 2.78 -11.10
CA ILE A 72 -22.72 1.79 -11.47
C ILE A 72 -21.28 2.34 -11.38
N PHE A 73 -21.10 3.67 -11.39
CA PHE A 73 -19.81 4.31 -11.10
C PHE A 73 -19.55 4.44 -9.58
N GLU A 74 -20.60 4.68 -8.79
CA GLU A 74 -20.51 4.76 -7.32
C GLU A 74 -20.31 3.39 -6.66
N LEU A 75 -20.68 2.30 -7.33
CA LEU A 75 -20.54 0.93 -6.85
C LEU A 75 -19.26 0.28 -7.40
N ARG A 76 -18.54 -0.46 -6.55
CA ARG A 76 -17.33 -1.20 -6.93
C ARG A 76 -17.57 -2.68 -7.17
N CYS A 77 -16.79 -3.26 -8.07
CA CYS A 77 -16.72 -4.70 -8.25
C CYS A 77 -15.94 -5.33 -7.07
N LEU A 78 -16.60 -6.22 -6.32
CA LEU A 78 -16.03 -6.86 -5.12
C LEU A 78 -14.92 -7.88 -5.44
N VAL A 79 -14.95 -8.44 -6.64
CA VAL A 79 -14.00 -9.46 -7.11
C VAL A 79 -12.89 -8.89 -7.99
N CYS A 80 -12.95 -7.59 -8.30
CA CYS A 80 -12.02 -6.92 -9.18
C CYS A 80 -11.06 -6.02 -8.40
N GLN A 81 -9.89 -5.76 -8.99
CA GLN A 81 -8.90 -4.87 -8.41
C GLN A 81 -9.34 -3.41 -8.60
N ASN A 82 -9.90 -2.81 -7.55
CA ASN A 82 -10.22 -1.37 -7.44
C ASN A 82 -10.91 -0.79 -8.70
N GLN A 83 -11.99 -1.42 -9.15
CA GLN A 83 -12.75 -1.03 -10.34
C GLN A 83 -14.22 -0.83 -9.99
N SER A 84 -14.86 0.11 -10.68
CA SER A 84 -16.30 0.33 -10.60
C SER A 84 -17.08 -0.82 -11.28
N LEU A 85 -18.39 -0.90 -11.06
CA LEU A 85 -19.25 -1.80 -11.84
C LEU A 85 -19.37 -1.35 -13.30
N ALA A 86 -19.19 -0.05 -13.58
CA ALA A 86 -19.20 0.50 -14.92
C ALA A 86 -18.03 0.00 -15.77
N ASP A 87 -16.84 -0.12 -15.18
CA ASP A 87 -15.60 -0.44 -15.88
C ASP A 87 -15.28 -1.94 -15.88
N SER A 88 -15.93 -2.72 -15.01
CA SER A 88 -15.64 -4.14 -14.84
C SER A 88 -16.47 -5.05 -15.76
N HIS A 89 -15.77 -5.99 -16.40
CA HIS A 89 -16.36 -7.06 -17.20
C HIS A 89 -16.51 -8.40 -16.46
N ALA A 90 -16.35 -8.43 -15.13
CA ALA A 90 -16.55 -9.65 -14.36
C ALA A 90 -18.02 -10.08 -14.35
N ASP A 91 -18.29 -11.39 -14.30
CA ASP A 91 -19.66 -11.93 -14.24
C ASP A 91 -20.44 -11.34 -13.04
N LEU A 92 -19.80 -11.23 -11.88
CA LEU A 92 -20.43 -10.59 -10.71
C LEU A 92 -20.79 -9.11 -10.97
N ALA A 93 -19.97 -8.39 -11.75
CA ALA A 93 -20.27 -7.01 -12.07
C ALA A 93 -21.48 -6.90 -13.03
N GLN A 94 -21.70 -7.91 -13.87
CA GLN A 94 -22.91 -8.00 -14.70
C GLN A 94 -24.14 -8.26 -13.84
N ASP A 95 -24.08 -9.25 -12.94
CA ASP A 95 -25.19 -9.58 -12.04
C ASP A 95 -25.63 -8.38 -11.19
N LEU A 96 -24.66 -7.60 -10.69
CA LEU A 96 -24.94 -6.39 -9.92
C LEU A 96 -25.51 -5.26 -10.78
N ARG A 97 -25.02 -5.08 -12.02
CA ARG A 97 -25.58 -4.11 -12.96
C ARG A 97 -27.02 -4.45 -13.34
N ASP A 98 -27.32 -5.74 -13.51
CA ASP A 98 -28.68 -6.23 -13.73
C ASP A 98 -29.60 -5.95 -12.55
N GLU A 99 -29.11 -6.15 -11.33
CA GLU A 99 -29.88 -5.85 -10.12
C GLU A 99 -30.17 -4.35 -9.97
N VAL A 100 -29.17 -3.49 -10.18
CA VAL A 100 -29.38 -2.02 -10.18
C VAL A 100 -30.43 -1.63 -11.22
N HIS A 101 -30.34 -2.19 -12.43
CA HIS A 101 -31.30 -1.91 -13.49
C HIS A 101 -32.72 -2.34 -13.12
N ARG A 102 -32.90 -3.57 -12.60
CA ARG A 102 -34.19 -4.07 -12.13
C ARG A 102 -34.81 -3.17 -11.07
N MET A 103 -34.03 -2.72 -10.09
CA MET A 103 -34.52 -1.84 -9.03
C MET A 103 -34.98 -0.48 -9.57
N LEU A 104 -34.21 0.11 -10.50
CA LEU A 104 -34.58 1.38 -11.14
C LEU A 104 -35.82 1.26 -12.02
N ALA A 105 -35.98 0.13 -12.72
CA ALA A 105 -37.19 -0.19 -13.47
C ALA A 105 -38.41 -0.39 -12.55
N ALA A 106 -38.19 -0.92 -11.34
CA ALA A 106 -39.21 -1.04 -10.30
C ALA A 106 -39.54 0.29 -9.59
N GLY A 107 -38.90 1.40 -9.96
CA GLY A 107 -39.15 2.72 -9.39
C GLY A 107 -38.40 3.01 -8.08
N ALA A 108 -37.42 2.19 -7.70
CA ALA A 108 -36.61 2.44 -6.51
C ALA A 108 -35.80 3.74 -6.64
N SER A 109 -35.61 4.43 -5.52
CA SER A 109 -34.72 5.58 -5.38
C SER A 109 -33.25 5.16 -5.32
N ASP A 110 -32.33 6.09 -5.60
CA ASP A 110 -30.88 5.82 -5.53
C ASP A 110 -30.44 5.41 -4.12
N ALA A 111 -31.10 5.94 -3.09
CA ALA A 111 -30.83 5.59 -1.69
C ALA A 111 -31.22 4.13 -1.39
N GLU A 112 -32.39 3.69 -1.84
CA GLU A 112 -32.85 2.31 -1.66
C GLU A 112 -31.95 1.32 -2.42
N VAL A 113 -31.49 1.68 -3.62
CA VAL A 113 -30.52 0.86 -4.37
C VAL A 113 -29.22 0.71 -3.57
N ARG A 114 -28.65 1.82 -3.08
CA ARG A 114 -27.41 1.77 -2.28
C ARG A 114 -27.60 0.97 -0.98
N GLU A 115 -28.71 1.18 -0.28
CA GLU A 115 -29.03 0.48 0.95
C GLU A 115 -29.17 -1.03 0.71
N PHE A 116 -29.88 -1.44 -0.35
CA PHE A 116 -29.98 -2.84 -0.74
C PHE A 116 -28.62 -3.45 -1.04
N MET A 117 -27.79 -2.75 -1.81
CA MET A 117 -26.44 -3.21 -2.15
C MET A 117 -25.59 -3.38 -0.89
N VAL A 118 -25.62 -2.43 0.04
CA VAL A 118 -24.88 -2.54 1.32
C VAL A 118 -25.45 -3.64 2.20
N ALA A 119 -26.76 -3.80 2.28
CA ALA A 119 -27.39 -4.82 3.11
C ALA A 119 -27.00 -6.24 2.66
N ARG A 120 -26.81 -6.45 1.36
CA ARG A 120 -26.49 -7.77 0.79
C ARG A 120 -25.01 -8.02 0.59
N TYR A 121 -24.22 -6.99 0.28
CA TYR A 121 -22.81 -7.10 -0.10
C TYR A 121 -21.84 -6.37 0.83
N GLY A 122 -22.35 -5.62 1.82
CA GLY A 122 -21.58 -4.88 2.81
C GLY A 122 -21.15 -3.48 2.34
N ASP A 123 -20.54 -2.71 3.25
CA ASP A 123 -20.16 -1.31 2.98
C ASP A 123 -19.12 -1.18 1.86
N PHE A 124 -18.33 -2.24 1.63
CA PHE A 124 -17.30 -2.28 0.59
C PHE A 124 -17.85 -2.30 -0.83
N VAL A 125 -19.17 -2.40 -1.03
CA VAL A 125 -19.76 -2.27 -2.36
C VAL A 125 -19.80 -0.83 -2.84
N LEU A 126 -19.83 0.14 -1.92
CA LEU A 126 -19.74 1.57 -2.24
C LEU A 126 -18.27 1.95 -2.42
N TYR A 127 -17.99 2.75 -3.45
CA TYR A 127 -16.66 3.31 -3.68
C TYR A 127 -16.28 4.28 -2.54
N GLU A 128 -17.25 5.06 -2.07
CA GLU A 128 -17.15 5.93 -0.89
C GLU A 128 -18.06 5.41 0.23
N PRO A 129 -17.53 4.63 1.19
CA PRO A 129 -18.32 4.15 2.31
C PRO A 129 -18.71 5.32 3.25
N PRO A 130 -19.93 5.32 3.81
CA PRO A 130 -20.37 6.39 4.70
C PRO A 130 -19.51 6.46 5.97
N LEU A 131 -19.28 7.68 6.48
CA LEU A 131 -18.51 7.90 7.70
C LEU A 131 -19.27 7.32 8.91
N LYS A 132 -18.76 6.21 9.45
CA LYS A 132 -19.27 5.60 10.68
C LYS A 132 -18.55 6.14 11.91
N ALA A 133 -19.22 6.10 13.07
CA ALA A 133 -18.61 6.48 14.34
C ALA A 133 -17.34 5.67 14.65
N THR A 134 -17.30 4.39 14.24
CA THR A 134 -16.13 3.51 14.37
C THR A 134 -14.91 4.04 13.61
N THR A 135 -15.12 4.57 12.40
CA THR A 135 -14.08 5.21 11.60
C THR A 135 -13.50 6.40 12.37
N VAL A 136 -14.36 7.27 12.92
CA VAL A 136 -13.91 8.43 13.72
C VAL A 136 -13.08 8.00 14.92
N VAL A 137 -13.52 6.99 15.67
CA VAL A 137 -12.77 6.48 16.83
C VAL A 137 -11.37 6.02 16.41
N LEU A 138 -11.25 5.27 15.31
CA LEU A 138 -9.96 4.79 14.79
C LEU A 138 -9.01 5.96 14.49
N TRP A 139 -9.50 7.04 13.89
CA TRP A 139 -8.69 8.22 13.56
C TRP A 139 -8.39 9.12 14.78
N THR A 140 -9.25 9.13 15.81
CA THR A 140 -8.97 9.88 17.05
C THR A 140 -7.83 9.28 17.88
N GLY A 141 -7.60 7.96 17.79
CA GLY A 141 -6.52 7.29 18.52
C GLY A 141 -5.12 7.88 18.27
N PRO A 142 -4.66 7.98 17.01
CA PRO A 142 -3.41 8.64 16.67
C PRO A 142 -3.32 10.10 17.15
N ALA A 143 -4.41 10.87 17.00
CA ALA A 143 -4.44 12.26 17.45
C ALA A 143 -4.26 12.38 18.96
N ILE A 144 -4.96 11.55 19.75
CA ILE A 144 -4.82 11.50 21.21
C ILE A 144 -3.40 11.12 21.60
N LEU A 145 -2.80 10.13 20.94
CA LEU A 145 -1.43 9.69 21.25
C LEU A 145 -0.42 10.81 21.01
N VAL A 146 -0.54 11.56 19.91
CA VAL A 146 0.29 12.74 19.64
C VAL A 146 0.11 13.82 20.70
N LEU A 147 -1.13 14.10 21.10
CA LEU A 147 -1.42 15.09 22.14
C LEU A 147 -0.83 14.69 23.50
N VAL A 148 -0.92 13.41 23.86
CA VAL A 148 -0.33 12.88 25.11
C VAL A 148 1.19 12.98 25.06
N ALA A 149 1.82 12.58 23.96
CA ALA A 149 3.27 12.69 23.78
C ALA A 149 3.74 14.15 23.86
N ALA A 150 3.06 15.06 23.15
CA ALA A 150 3.35 16.49 23.20
C ALA A 150 3.20 17.05 24.63
N ALA A 151 2.15 16.66 25.35
CA ALA A 151 1.94 17.08 26.73
C ALA A 151 3.06 16.59 27.66
N ILE A 152 3.56 15.35 27.48
CA ILE A 152 4.70 14.82 28.24
C ILE A 152 5.96 15.62 27.95
N VAL A 153 6.26 15.89 26.67
CA VAL A 153 7.44 16.68 26.25
C VAL A 153 7.39 18.08 26.83
N VAL A 154 6.25 18.77 26.72
CA VAL A 154 6.07 20.13 27.27
C VAL A 154 6.21 20.13 28.79
N ARG A 155 5.63 19.15 29.49
CA ARG A 155 5.79 19.02 30.95
C ARG A 155 7.25 18.79 31.34
N ARG A 156 7.98 17.95 30.61
CA ARG A 156 9.42 17.70 30.85
C ARG A 156 10.27 18.95 30.56
N ALA A 157 9.99 19.66 29.48
CA ALA A 157 10.71 20.89 29.12
C ALA A 157 10.48 22.03 30.13
N ARG A 158 9.29 22.07 30.75
CA ARG A 158 8.94 23.05 31.80
C ARG A 158 9.39 22.62 33.20
N GLY A 159 9.61 21.33 33.44
CA GLY A 159 9.93 20.73 34.74
C GLY A 159 11.36 20.93 35.24
N GLY A 160 12.08 21.94 34.74
CA GLY A 160 13.37 22.34 35.28
C GLY A 160 14.55 21.90 34.42
N ARG A 161 15.16 22.88 33.74
CA ARG A 161 16.62 22.95 33.79
C ARG A 161 16.96 23.25 35.24
N GLU A 162 17.08 22.22 36.07
CA GLU A 162 17.82 22.36 37.30
C GLU A 162 19.20 22.84 36.87
N ALA A 163 19.48 24.13 37.12
CA ALA A 163 20.76 24.71 36.76
C ALA A 163 21.80 23.79 37.38
N ALA A 164 22.64 23.16 36.54
CA ALA A 164 23.71 22.31 37.04
C ALA A 164 24.42 23.08 38.16
N PRO A 165 24.60 22.49 39.35
CA PRO A 165 25.17 23.20 40.47
C PRO A 165 26.45 23.90 40.01
N PRO A 166 26.65 25.18 40.38
CA PRO A 166 27.77 25.96 39.86
C PRO A 166 29.08 25.20 40.13
N LEU A 167 29.86 24.98 39.07
CA LEU A 167 31.14 24.28 39.17
C LEU A 167 32.01 24.97 40.21
N ASP A 168 32.60 24.18 41.11
CA ASP A 168 33.60 24.66 42.05
C ASP A 168 34.85 25.14 41.30
N GLU A 169 35.67 25.94 41.97
CA GLU A 169 36.86 26.54 41.36
C GLU A 169 37.92 25.50 40.96
N ALA A 170 37.99 24.36 41.68
CA ALA A 170 38.94 23.28 41.41
C ALA A 170 38.57 22.50 40.13
N GLU A 171 37.28 22.23 39.93
CA GLU A 171 36.71 21.58 38.75
C GLU A 171 36.91 22.45 37.51
N ARG A 172 36.71 23.78 37.63
CA ARG A 172 37.00 24.75 36.56
C ARG A 172 38.47 24.77 36.19
N ALA A 173 39.36 24.80 37.17
CA ALA A 173 40.80 24.76 36.93
C ALA A 173 41.24 23.47 36.24
N ARG A 174 40.67 22.32 36.65
CA ARG A 174 40.92 21.02 36.01
C ARG A 174 40.44 20.99 34.55
N LEU A 175 39.26 21.54 34.26
CA LEU A 175 38.74 21.62 32.89
C LEU A 175 39.60 22.53 32.00
N ALA A 176 40.03 23.69 32.51
CA ALA A 176 40.93 24.58 31.79
C ALA A 176 42.24 23.89 31.43
N ALA A 177 42.84 23.16 32.38
CA ALA A 177 44.06 22.39 32.15
C ALA A 177 43.89 21.29 31.09
N LEU A 178 42.73 20.63 31.04
CA LEU A 178 42.43 19.62 30.02
C LEU A 178 42.25 20.24 28.62
N VAL A 179 41.59 21.39 28.53
CA VAL A 179 41.40 22.12 27.27
C VAL A 179 42.74 22.61 26.72
N ASP A 180 43.61 23.14 27.58
CA ASP A 180 44.94 23.59 27.18
C ASP A 180 45.84 22.43 26.75
N ALA A 181 45.77 21.29 27.45
CA ALA A 181 46.50 20.09 27.07
C ALA A 181 46.07 19.54 25.70
N GLU A 182 44.77 19.53 25.39
CA GLU A 182 44.27 19.14 24.07
C GLU A 182 44.70 20.14 22.98
N ARG A 183 44.71 21.44 23.28
CA ARG A 183 45.16 22.46 22.33
C ARG A 183 46.63 22.30 21.95
N GLN A 184 47.48 21.93 22.90
CA GLN A 184 48.91 21.67 22.69
C GLN A 184 49.18 20.35 21.96
N ARG A 185 48.33 19.34 22.14
CA ARG A 185 48.42 18.07 21.39
C ARG A 185 48.16 18.27 19.89
N HIS A 186 47.34 19.26 19.54
CA HIS A 186 46.89 19.53 18.17
C HIS A 186 47.73 20.59 17.42
N SER A 187 48.83 21.10 18.01
CA SER A 187 49.80 22.01 17.40
C SER A 187 51.13 21.32 17.12
#